data_AF-A0A9D2CGQ8-F1
#
_entry.id   AF-A0A9D2CGQ8-F1
#
_cell.length_a   1.000
_cell.length_b   1.000
_cell.length_c   1.000
_cell.angle_alpha   90.00
_cell.angle_beta   90.00
_cell.angle_gamma   90.00
#
_symmetry.space_group_name_H-M   'P 1'
#
loop_
_entity.id
_entity.type
_entity.pdbx_description
1 polymer ?
#
loop_
_entity_poly.entity_id
_entity_poly.type
_entity_poly.pdbx_seq_one_letter_code
_entity_poly.pdbx_strand_id
1 'polypeptide(L)'
;MPENGRSPGREQGVDFLNIIDGMEARIFEAQFQRLSRITGRTPDKEFIREMYGRVKQSYLEELQRRKIRLRELDGARLDEIVSYIFYYHLFHMSHLPAELVRKLESDEKYRSFMARDVAVYIVINEHLNVEKLSNTSVYSPEIAAYNMACSFSLYVLGSLRGEDRRMNGINNLFKKSMVTIKSVVNLLAAGNSCDAVILWRHLHELECVLIVLNNMGDELFFDYVRHMEYFDLENNPNAEALQARLSEECKAYGVKERNAFINYGWLLYVNGFREGLGKEYRLNFKEGLQKIAGQSGRHAAYASASKILHPSAWVVAIRDDKFYKFTVFELYRSLVNIIGEIKKYLRKYASCSVKPAECANYEKSIDGYLNMIARNNKIIAAKYAEGRKQA
;
A
#
# COMPACT_ATOMS: atom_id res chain seq x y z
N MET A 1 22.71 63.59 -43.27
CA MET A 1 22.46 62.14 -43.46
C MET A 1 23.80 61.45 -43.69
N PRO A 2 24.07 60.27 -43.10
CA PRO A 2 23.37 59.64 -41.96
C PRO A 2 24.30 59.26 -40.80
N GLU A 3 23.63 59.15 -39.65
CA GLU A 3 24.04 58.46 -38.42
C GLU A 3 24.17 56.95 -38.65
N ASN A 4 24.92 56.27 -37.77
CA ASN A 4 24.70 54.89 -37.32
C ASN A 4 25.79 54.57 -36.27
N GLY A 5 25.53 54.06 -35.08
CA GLY A 5 24.32 53.56 -34.46
C GLY A 5 24.80 52.79 -33.23
N ARG A 6 24.55 53.32 -32.03
CA ARG A 6 24.76 52.59 -30.77
C ARG A 6 23.84 51.38 -30.78
N SER A 7 24.40 50.18 -30.71
CA SER A 7 23.63 48.96 -30.43
C SER A 7 23.10 49.04 -29.00
N PRO A 8 21.78 48.98 -28.77
CA PRO A 8 21.24 48.81 -27.44
C PRO A 8 21.37 47.33 -27.05
N GLY A 9 22.02 47.07 -25.91
CA GLY A 9 21.91 45.79 -25.24
C GLY A 9 20.45 45.52 -24.90
N ARG A 10 19.81 44.62 -25.65
CA ARG A 10 18.46 44.13 -25.38
C ARG A 10 18.53 42.73 -24.79
N GLU A 11 17.85 42.60 -23.65
CA GLU A 11 16.90 41.52 -23.36
C GLU A 11 17.48 40.09 -23.30
N GLN A 12 18.22 39.77 -22.23
CA GLN A 12 18.36 38.38 -21.77
C GLN A 12 17.56 38.07 -20.48
N GLY A 13 16.88 39.06 -19.90
CA GLY A 13 16.10 38.90 -18.66
C GLY A 13 14.61 38.63 -18.85
N VAL A 14 14.03 38.90 -20.02
CA VAL A 14 12.57 38.84 -20.25
C VAL A 14 12.09 37.46 -20.67
N ASP A 15 12.97 36.64 -21.28
CA ASP A 15 12.60 35.32 -21.81
C ASP A 15 12.62 34.21 -20.73
N PHE A 16 13.41 34.38 -19.65
CA PHE A 16 13.54 33.38 -18.59
C PHE A 16 12.33 33.36 -17.63
N LEU A 17 11.73 34.53 -17.34
CA LEU A 17 10.51 34.65 -16.53
C LEU A 17 9.32 33.97 -17.22
N ASN A 18 9.17 34.16 -18.53
CA ASN A 18 8.11 33.50 -19.32
C ASN A 18 8.22 31.97 -19.32
N ILE A 19 9.43 31.42 -19.25
CA ILE A 19 9.64 29.96 -19.19
C ILE A 19 9.24 29.41 -17.83
N ILE A 20 9.60 30.08 -16.72
CA ILE A 20 9.29 29.62 -15.35
C ILE A 20 7.78 29.71 -15.09
N ASP A 21 7.13 30.82 -15.46
CA ASP A 21 5.68 30.98 -15.32
C ASP A 21 4.93 29.95 -16.19
N GLY A 22 5.45 29.67 -17.39
CA GLY A 22 4.95 28.62 -18.27
C GLY A 22 5.13 27.20 -17.69
N MET A 23 6.22 26.95 -16.96
CA MET A 23 6.45 25.67 -16.26
C MET A 23 5.50 25.51 -15.08
N GLU A 24 5.30 26.55 -14.27
CA GLU A 24 4.38 26.53 -13.14
C GLU A 24 2.94 26.24 -13.59
N ALA A 25 2.47 26.92 -14.63
CA ALA A 25 1.15 26.67 -15.20
C ALA A 25 0.99 25.23 -15.71
N ARG A 26 2.02 24.65 -16.34
CA ARG A 26 2.01 23.26 -16.81
C ARG A 26 2.01 22.26 -15.66
N ILE A 27 2.77 22.52 -14.58
CA ILE A 27 2.79 21.66 -13.39
C ILE A 27 1.44 21.69 -12.70
N PHE A 28 0.82 22.87 -12.55
CA PHE A 28 -0.53 22.99 -12.03
C PHE A 28 -1.52 22.16 -12.85
N GLU A 29 -1.49 22.30 -14.18
CA GLU A 29 -2.38 21.58 -15.07
C GLU A 29 -2.22 20.07 -14.96
N ALA A 30 -0.98 19.60 -15.05
CA ALA A 30 -0.66 18.19 -14.99
C ALA A 30 -1.07 17.58 -13.65
N GLN A 31 -0.81 18.29 -12.54
CA GLN A 31 -1.18 17.81 -11.22
C GLN A 31 -2.70 17.82 -10.99
N PHE A 32 -3.41 18.88 -11.41
CA PHE A 32 -4.86 18.94 -11.33
C PHE A 32 -5.51 17.79 -12.12
N GLN A 33 -5.09 17.57 -13.37
CA GLN A 33 -5.60 16.47 -14.19
C GLN A 33 -5.30 15.11 -13.56
N ARG A 34 -4.08 14.93 -13.01
CA ARG A 34 -3.69 13.71 -12.30
C ARG A 34 -4.60 13.45 -11.09
N LEU A 35 -4.83 14.47 -10.25
CA LEU A 35 -5.66 14.36 -9.06
C LEU A 35 -7.13 14.07 -9.41
N SER A 36 -7.67 14.74 -10.44
CA SER A 36 -9.03 14.49 -10.90
C SER A 36 -9.21 13.05 -11.39
N ARG A 37 -8.23 12.51 -12.12
CA ARG A 37 -8.21 11.11 -12.55
C ARG A 37 -8.12 10.12 -11.38
N ILE A 38 -7.25 10.38 -10.40
CA ILE A 38 -7.03 9.47 -9.27
C ILE A 38 -8.24 9.44 -8.32
N THR A 39 -8.89 10.59 -8.11
CA THR A 39 -10.01 10.73 -7.18
C THR A 39 -11.38 10.50 -7.83
N GLY A 40 -11.47 10.56 -9.16
CA GLY A 40 -12.74 10.54 -9.90
C GLY A 40 -13.61 11.78 -9.66
N ARG A 41 -13.02 12.88 -9.14
CA ARG A 41 -13.70 14.13 -8.82
C ARG A 41 -13.02 15.28 -9.57
N THR A 42 -13.81 16.23 -10.07
CA THR A 42 -13.29 17.39 -10.81
C THR A 42 -13.88 18.67 -10.21
N PRO A 43 -13.28 19.24 -9.14
CA PRO A 43 -13.71 20.52 -8.59
C PRO A 43 -13.47 21.67 -9.59
N ASP A 44 -14.00 22.87 -9.30
CA ASP A 44 -13.78 24.03 -10.17
C ASP A 44 -12.29 24.38 -10.26
N LYS A 45 -11.75 24.22 -11.47
CA LYS A 45 -10.34 24.43 -11.76
C LYS A 45 -9.91 25.89 -11.57
N GLU A 46 -10.75 26.86 -11.93
CA GLU A 46 -10.42 28.27 -11.78
C GLU A 46 -10.43 28.68 -10.31
N PHE A 47 -11.37 28.14 -9.52
CA PHE A 47 -11.33 28.26 -8.06
C PHE A 47 -10.02 27.73 -7.48
N ILE A 48 -9.62 26.50 -7.83
CA ILE A 48 -8.37 25.90 -7.34
C ILE A 48 -7.14 26.73 -7.76
N ARG A 49 -7.14 27.29 -8.97
CA ARG A 49 -6.06 28.16 -9.46
C ARG A 49 -5.98 29.47 -8.69
N GLU A 50 -7.11 30.09 -8.39
CA GLU A 50 -7.12 31.30 -7.57
C GLU A 50 -6.61 31.01 -6.15
N MET A 51 -7.09 29.91 -5.55
CA MET A 51 -6.64 29.48 -4.23
C MET A 51 -5.15 29.17 -4.20
N TYR A 52 -4.59 28.66 -5.30
CA TYR A 52 -3.16 28.43 -5.43
C TYR A 52 -2.33 29.70 -5.29
N GLY A 53 -2.75 30.81 -5.92
CA GLY A 53 -2.11 32.11 -5.74
C GLY A 53 -2.17 32.60 -4.29
N ARG A 54 -3.35 32.50 -3.66
CA ARG A 54 -3.58 32.93 -2.27
C ARG A 54 -2.76 32.10 -1.28
N VAL A 55 -2.72 30.77 -1.45
CA VAL A 55 -1.96 29.86 -0.58
C VAL A 55 -0.45 30.12 -0.69
N LYS A 56 0.09 30.38 -1.89
CA LYS A 56 1.51 30.72 -2.05
C LYS A 56 1.90 31.93 -1.20
N GLN A 57 1.06 32.97 -1.20
CA GLN A 57 1.29 34.16 -0.38
C GLN A 57 1.21 33.81 1.12
N SER A 58 0.12 33.18 1.56
CA SER A 58 -0.06 32.80 2.97
C SER A 58 1.05 31.86 3.47
N TYR A 59 1.58 30.99 2.61
CA TYR A 59 2.71 30.11 2.92
C TYR A 59 4.00 30.90 3.21
N LEU A 60 4.33 31.90 2.39
CA LEU A 60 5.49 32.77 2.62
C LEU A 60 5.34 33.57 3.91
N GLU A 61 4.15 34.12 4.17
CA GLU A 61 3.83 34.82 5.42
C GLU A 61 3.98 33.90 6.64
N GLU A 62 3.56 32.64 6.51
CA GLU A 62 3.66 31.65 7.59
C GLU A 62 5.10 31.27 7.92
N LEU A 63 5.95 31.07 6.90
CA LEU A 63 7.39 30.84 7.08
C LEU A 63 8.05 32.01 7.81
N GLN A 64 7.75 33.24 7.40
CA GLN A 64 8.26 34.45 8.02
C GLN A 64 7.80 34.56 9.48
N ARG A 65 6.51 34.34 9.75
CA ARG A 65 5.93 34.36 11.09
C ARG A 65 6.63 33.38 12.03
N ARG A 66 6.96 32.19 11.53
CA ARG A 66 7.67 31.14 12.30
C ARG A 66 9.19 31.27 12.27
N LYS A 67 9.74 32.26 11.56
CA LYS A 67 11.18 32.48 11.39
C LYS A 67 11.90 31.25 10.78
N ILE A 68 11.23 30.51 9.91
CA ILE A 68 11.80 29.37 9.19
C ILE A 68 12.54 29.92 7.97
N ARG A 69 13.82 29.56 7.85
CA ARG A 69 14.65 29.86 6.67
C ARG A 69 14.83 28.59 5.87
N LEU A 70 14.25 28.57 4.67
CA LEU A 70 14.40 27.46 3.74
C LEU A 70 15.71 27.58 2.98
N ARG A 71 16.32 26.45 2.63
CA ARG A 71 17.37 26.40 1.60
C ARG A 71 16.71 26.41 0.22
N GLU A 72 17.51 26.62 -0.83
CA GLU A 72 17.03 26.83 -2.21
C GLU A 72 16.13 25.71 -2.77
N LEU A 73 16.21 24.49 -2.22
CA LEU A 73 15.40 23.34 -2.62
C LEU A 73 14.46 22.80 -1.52
N ASP A 74 14.41 23.47 -0.37
CA ASP A 74 13.60 23.04 0.77
C ASP A 74 12.19 23.65 0.72
N GLY A 75 11.83 24.36 -0.35
CA GLY A 75 10.46 24.86 -0.56
C GLY A 75 9.48 23.73 -0.86
N ALA A 76 8.23 23.91 -0.44
CA ALA A 76 7.15 23.00 -0.83
C ALA A 76 7.05 22.95 -2.36
N ARG A 77 6.96 21.75 -2.93
CA ARG A 77 6.90 21.59 -4.38
C ARG A 77 5.55 22.09 -4.90
N LEU A 78 5.53 22.66 -6.11
CA LEU A 78 4.32 23.25 -6.68
C LEU A 78 3.18 22.21 -6.78
N ASP A 79 3.50 20.97 -7.12
CA ASP A 79 2.53 19.87 -7.18
C ASP A 79 1.96 19.48 -5.80
N GLU A 80 2.72 19.68 -4.72
CA GLU A 80 2.26 19.45 -3.34
C GLU A 80 1.27 20.52 -2.92
N ILE A 81 1.57 21.80 -3.20
CA ILE A 81 0.66 22.91 -2.90
C ILE A 81 -0.70 22.68 -3.58
N VAL A 82 -0.71 22.34 -4.86
CA VAL A 82 -1.94 22.00 -5.60
C VAL A 82 -2.67 20.81 -4.94
N SER A 83 -1.93 19.81 -4.49
CA SER A 83 -2.51 18.63 -3.82
C SER A 83 -3.19 19.00 -2.51
N TYR A 84 -2.53 19.81 -1.67
CA TYR A 84 -3.12 20.27 -0.40
C TYR A 84 -4.41 21.05 -0.64
N ILE A 85 -4.43 21.98 -1.59
CA ILE A 85 -5.62 22.77 -1.94
C ILE A 85 -6.75 21.85 -2.43
N PHE A 86 -6.43 20.96 -3.36
CA PHE A 86 -7.40 20.05 -3.96
C PHE A 86 -8.04 19.14 -2.91
N TYR A 87 -7.25 18.50 -2.06
CA TYR A 87 -7.78 17.60 -1.02
C TYR A 87 -8.48 18.35 0.11
N TYR A 88 -8.00 19.53 0.49
CA TYR A 88 -8.70 20.38 1.45
C TYR A 88 -10.09 20.74 0.93
N HIS A 89 -10.18 21.17 -0.33
CA HIS A 89 -11.45 21.53 -0.95
C HIS A 89 -12.39 20.33 -1.01
N LEU A 90 -11.91 19.19 -1.51
CA LEU A 90 -12.73 17.97 -1.60
C LEU A 90 -13.23 17.53 -0.22
N PHE A 91 -12.39 17.55 0.81
CA PHE A 91 -12.81 17.17 2.16
C PHE A 91 -14.02 17.99 2.65
N HIS A 92 -14.00 19.30 2.43
CA HIS A 92 -15.08 20.17 2.87
C HIS A 92 -16.33 20.12 1.97
N MET A 93 -16.19 19.77 0.69
CA MET A 93 -17.27 19.93 -0.30
C MET A 93 -17.86 18.62 -0.83
N SER A 94 -17.16 17.47 -0.73
CA SER A 94 -17.54 16.25 -1.45
C SER A 94 -18.90 15.65 -1.07
N HIS A 95 -19.44 16.05 0.08
CA HIS A 95 -20.73 15.59 0.61
C HIS A 95 -21.87 16.61 0.35
N LEU A 96 -21.57 17.77 -0.23
CA LEU A 96 -22.51 18.86 -0.43
C LEU A 96 -23.10 18.86 -1.86
N PRO A 97 -24.33 19.36 -2.05
CA PRO A 97 -24.89 19.60 -3.39
C PRO A 97 -24.12 20.68 -4.15
N ALA A 98 -24.09 20.58 -5.48
CA ALA A 98 -23.32 21.48 -6.35
C ALA A 98 -23.70 22.98 -6.22
N GLU A 99 -24.93 23.29 -5.84
CA GLU A 99 -25.36 24.67 -5.58
C GLU A 99 -24.67 25.26 -4.33
N LEU A 100 -24.61 24.48 -3.25
CA LEU A 100 -23.98 24.91 -2.01
C LEU A 100 -22.46 25.02 -2.16
N VAL A 101 -21.86 24.11 -2.94
CA VAL A 101 -20.44 24.20 -3.31
C VAL A 101 -20.13 25.52 -4.00
N ARG A 102 -20.90 25.90 -5.03
CA ARG A 102 -20.72 27.19 -5.72
C ARG A 102 -20.86 28.40 -4.78
N LYS A 103 -21.81 28.34 -3.84
CA LYS A 103 -21.98 29.40 -2.84
C LYS A 103 -20.76 29.53 -1.92
N LEU A 104 -20.23 28.41 -1.45
CA LEU A 104 -19.04 28.37 -0.60
C LEU A 104 -17.78 28.79 -1.36
N GLU A 105 -17.65 28.35 -2.62
CA GLU A 105 -16.59 28.82 -3.51
C GLU A 105 -16.66 30.33 -3.70
N SER A 106 -17.84 30.96 -3.73
CA SER A 106 -17.95 32.43 -3.79
C SER A 106 -17.76 33.15 -2.45
N ASP A 107 -17.68 32.43 -1.32
CA ASP A 107 -17.54 33.01 0.01
C ASP A 107 -16.08 33.36 0.32
N GLU A 108 -15.81 34.65 0.45
CA GLU A 108 -14.48 35.17 0.78
C GLU A 108 -13.97 34.68 2.15
N LYS A 109 -14.86 34.41 3.11
CA LYS A 109 -14.44 33.81 4.40
C LYS A 109 -13.90 32.40 4.19
N TYR A 110 -14.54 31.59 3.36
CA TYR A 110 -14.08 30.24 3.04
C TYR A 110 -12.73 30.28 2.33
N ARG A 111 -12.59 31.14 1.30
CA ARG A 111 -11.33 31.35 0.57
C ARG A 111 -10.20 31.74 1.52
N SER A 112 -10.41 32.76 2.35
CA SER A 112 -9.42 33.23 3.32
C SER A 112 -9.04 32.15 4.34
N PHE A 113 -10.02 31.41 4.86
CA PHE A 113 -9.80 30.31 5.80
C PHE A 113 -8.98 29.18 5.18
N MET A 114 -9.35 28.75 3.98
CA MET A 114 -8.63 27.73 3.23
C MET A 114 -7.19 28.14 2.94
N ALA A 115 -6.95 29.38 2.48
CA ALA A 115 -5.61 29.85 2.18
C ALA A 115 -4.70 29.78 3.41
N ARG A 116 -5.21 30.23 4.55
CA ARG A 116 -4.48 30.21 5.83
C ARG A 116 -4.22 28.79 6.31
N ASP A 117 -5.25 27.95 6.37
CA ASP A 117 -5.14 26.61 6.96
C ASP A 117 -4.26 25.70 6.10
N VAL A 118 -4.39 25.76 4.77
CA VAL A 118 -3.51 25.04 3.85
C VAL A 118 -2.05 25.49 3.99
N ALA A 119 -1.79 26.80 4.09
CA ALA A 119 -0.44 27.32 4.32
C ALA A 119 0.16 26.77 5.62
N VAL A 120 -0.62 26.75 6.71
CA VAL A 120 -0.19 26.15 7.98
C VAL A 120 0.10 24.66 7.81
N TYR A 121 -0.76 23.90 7.13
CA TYR A 121 -0.52 22.47 6.88
C TYR A 121 0.78 22.23 6.14
N ILE A 122 1.06 22.99 5.08
CA ILE A 122 2.31 22.89 4.34
C ILE A 122 3.50 23.21 5.25
N VAL A 123 3.44 24.29 6.04
CA VAL A 123 4.57 24.63 6.92
C VAL A 123 4.83 23.59 7.99
N ILE A 124 3.78 23.08 8.63
CA ILE A 124 3.94 22.06 9.67
C ILE A 124 4.44 20.74 9.06
N ASN A 125 3.80 20.25 7.99
CA ASN A 125 4.05 18.92 7.46
C ASN A 125 5.30 18.80 6.60
N GLU A 126 5.70 19.87 5.90
CA GLU A 126 6.87 19.82 5.01
C GLU A 126 8.13 20.34 5.70
N HIS A 127 8.00 21.33 6.61
CA HIS A 127 9.18 22.02 7.19
C HIS A 127 9.41 21.76 8.68
N LEU A 128 8.39 21.31 9.41
CA LEU A 128 8.48 21.02 10.85
C LEU A 128 8.19 19.56 11.19
N ASN A 129 7.98 18.72 10.18
CA ASN A 129 7.75 17.30 10.40
C ASN A 129 9.00 16.62 10.94
N VAL A 130 8.82 15.83 11.99
CA VAL A 130 9.90 15.04 12.58
C VAL A 130 9.97 13.72 11.83
N GLU A 131 10.81 13.68 10.80
CA GLU A 131 11.04 12.44 10.07
C GLU A 131 11.83 11.44 10.90
N LYS A 132 11.36 10.20 10.93
CA LYS A 132 12.12 9.10 11.51
C LYS A 132 13.26 8.74 10.56
N LEU A 133 14.48 8.62 11.10
CA LEU A 133 15.62 8.14 10.32
C LEU A 133 15.30 6.76 9.74
N SER A 134 15.36 6.66 8.40
CA SER A 134 15.07 5.44 7.67
C SER A 134 16.36 4.74 7.22
N ASN A 135 16.35 3.41 7.22
CA ASN A 135 17.46 2.58 6.74
C ASN A 135 17.51 2.52 5.20
N THR A 136 16.47 3.00 4.51
CA THR A 136 16.31 2.92 3.05
C THR A 136 15.38 4.04 2.56
N SER A 137 15.23 4.18 1.25
CA SER A 137 14.24 5.09 0.64
C SER A 137 13.40 4.37 -0.41
N VAL A 138 12.31 5.01 -0.86
CA VAL A 138 11.47 4.51 -1.97
C VAL A 138 12.26 4.36 -3.28
N TYR A 139 13.35 5.10 -3.42
CA TYR A 139 14.25 5.09 -4.57
C TYR A 139 15.40 4.07 -4.44
N SER A 140 15.57 3.48 -3.25
CA SER A 140 16.64 2.51 -3.02
C SER A 140 16.40 1.22 -3.82
N PRO A 141 17.43 0.59 -4.40
CA PRO A 141 17.29 -0.57 -5.28
C PRO A 141 16.48 -1.72 -4.66
N GLU A 142 16.65 -1.97 -3.37
CA GLU A 142 15.89 -2.96 -2.62
C GLU A 142 14.39 -2.70 -2.65
N ILE A 143 13.93 -1.47 -2.38
CA ILE A 143 12.52 -1.09 -2.35
C ILE A 143 11.95 -0.99 -3.76
N ALA A 144 12.69 -0.39 -4.68
CA ALA A 144 12.29 -0.24 -6.07
C ALA A 144 12.01 -1.60 -6.73
N ALA A 145 12.86 -2.61 -6.50
CA ALA A 145 12.69 -3.94 -7.09
C ALA A 145 11.42 -4.65 -6.59
N TYR A 146 11.07 -4.54 -5.29
CA TYR A 146 9.78 -5.02 -4.78
C TYR A 146 8.60 -4.31 -5.44
N ASN A 147 8.66 -2.98 -5.53
CA ASN A 147 7.60 -2.19 -6.17
C ASN A 147 7.40 -2.56 -7.64
N MET A 148 8.48 -2.87 -8.37
CA MET A 148 8.41 -3.36 -9.75
C MET A 148 7.71 -4.72 -9.82
N ALA A 149 8.14 -5.70 -9.02
CA ALA A 149 7.54 -7.04 -8.99
C ALA A 149 6.05 -7.00 -8.66
N CYS A 150 5.65 -6.23 -7.64
CA CYS A 150 4.25 -6.09 -7.25
C CYS A 150 3.42 -5.34 -8.29
N SER A 151 3.93 -4.23 -8.85
CA SER A 151 3.18 -3.44 -9.82
C SER A 151 2.98 -4.20 -11.13
N PHE A 152 3.98 -4.95 -11.59
CA PHE A 152 3.82 -5.82 -12.75
C PHE A 152 2.83 -6.97 -12.50
N SER A 153 2.90 -7.60 -11.32
CA SER A 153 1.93 -8.63 -10.93
C SER A 153 0.50 -8.10 -10.88
N LEU A 154 0.29 -6.92 -10.29
CA LEU A 154 -1.02 -6.24 -10.27
C LEU A 154 -1.52 -5.90 -11.68
N TYR A 155 -0.65 -5.44 -12.56
CA TYR A 155 -0.99 -5.16 -13.96
C TYR A 155 -1.50 -6.40 -14.69
N VAL A 156 -0.79 -7.53 -14.58
CA VAL A 156 -1.21 -8.80 -15.21
C VAL A 156 -2.50 -9.34 -14.57
N LEU A 157 -2.59 -9.38 -13.24
CA LEU A 157 -3.79 -9.82 -12.52
C LEU A 157 -5.03 -8.94 -12.84
N GLY A 158 -4.81 -7.66 -13.15
CA GLY A 158 -5.84 -6.72 -13.58
C GLY A 158 -6.41 -6.98 -14.99
N SER A 159 -5.75 -7.82 -15.79
CA SER A 159 -6.19 -8.17 -17.15
C SER A 159 -7.15 -9.36 -17.23
N LEU A 160 -7.27 -10.15 -16.15
CA LEU A 160 -8.18 -11.29 -16.10
C LEU A 160 -9.64 -10.83 -15.98
N ARG A 161 -10.50 -11.37 -16.85
CA ARG A 161 -11.95 -11.12 -16.87
C ARG A 161 -12.71 -12.41 -17.09
N GLY A 162 -13.81 -12.59 -16.37
CA GLY A 162 -14.70 -13.73 -16.53
C GLY A 162 -15.68 -13.83 -15.38
N GLU A 163 -16.63 -14.75 -15.49
CA GLU A 163 -17.73 -14.92 -14.52
C GLU A 163 -17.41 -15.97 -13.44
N ASP A 164 -16.31 -16.74 -13.60
CA ASP A 164 -15.87 -17.72 -12.61
C ASP A 164 -15.59 -17.02 -11.25
N ARG A 165 -16.43 -17.33 -10.27
CA ARG A 165 -16.36 -16.76 -8.91
C ARG A 165 -15.05 -17.11 -8.22
N ARG A 166 -14.50 -18.31 -8.44
CA ARG A 166 -13.21 -18.73 -7.88
C ARG A 166 -12.06 -17.98 -8.51
N MET A 167 -12.06 -17.89 -9.84
CA MET A 167 -11.06 -17.09 -10.55
C MET A 167 -11.02 -15.69 -9.95
N ASN A 168 -12.17 -15.01 -9.87
CA ASN A 168 -12.26 -13.66 -9.35
C ASN A 168 -11.87 -13.54 -7.87
N GLY A 169 -12.33 -14.46 -7.02
CA GLY A 169 -12.03 -14.46 -5.59
C GLY A 169 -10.55 -14.64 -5.29
N ILE A 170 -9.92 -15.64 -5.90
CA ILE A 170 -8.47 -15.88 -5.73
C ILE A 170 -7.66 -14.72 -6.35
N ASN A 171 -8.08 -14.17 -7.50
CA ASN A 171 -7.45 -12.98 -8.08
C ASN A 171 -7.42 -11.81 -7.09
N ASN A 172 -8.55 -11.58 -6.40
CA ASN A 172 -8.66 -10.51 -5.42
C ASN A 172 -7.74 -10.72 -4.21
N LEU A 173 -7.58 -11.96 -3.73
CA LEU A 173 -6.62 -12.29 -2.68
C LEU A 173 -5.17 -12.06 -3.14
N PHE A 174 -4.83 -12.43 -4.39
CA PHE A 174 -3.50 -12.12 -4.94
C PHE A 174 -3.26 -10.61 -5.05
N LYS A 175 -4.22 -9.84 -5.59
CA LYS A 175 -4.13 -8.38 -5.65
C LYS A 175 -3.95 -7.77 -4.26
N LYS A 176 -4.72 -8.24 -3.27
CA LYS A 176 -4.58 -7.83 -1.87
C LYS A 176 -3.18 -8.12 -1.35
N SER A 177 -2.64 -9.31 -1.59
CA SER A 177 -1.29 -9.68 -1.16
C SER A 177 -0.20 -8.77 -1.78
N MET A 178 -0.30 -8.43 -3.07
CA MET A 178 0.64 -7.52 -3.73
C MET A 178 0.55 -6.11 -3.17
N VAL A 179 -0.66 -5.60 -2.90
CA VAL A 179 -0.85 -4.30 -2.25
C VAL A 179 -0.27 -4.31 -0.84
N THR A 180 -0.50 -5.38 -0.07
CA THR A 180 0.09 -5.53 1.27
C THR A 180 1.62 -5.53 1.23
N ILE A 181 2.25 -6.22 0.27
CA ILE A 181 3.71 -6.16 0.08
C ILE A 181 4.18 -4.73 -0.21
N LYS A 182 3.48 -3.99 -1.08
CA LYS A 182 3.77 -2.57 -1.35
C LYS A 182 3.67 -1.72 -0.08
N SER A 183 2.67 -1.96 0.77
CA SER A 183 2.55 -1.28 2.06
C SER A 183 3.69 -1.62 3.01
N VAL A 184 4.13 -2.89 3.09
CA VAL A 184 5.29 -3.29 3.90
C VAL A 184 6.56 -2.54 3.44
N VAL A 185 6.83 -2.47 2.13
CA VAL A 185 8.03 -1.77 1.65
C VAL A 185 7.96 -0.24 1.81
N ASN A 186 6.76 0.34 1.74
CA ASN A 186 6.56 1.76 2.03
C ASN A 186 6.81 2.08 3.51
N LEU A 187 6.36 1.20 4.43
CA LEU A 187 6.68 1.33 5.85
C LEU A 187 8.19 1.23 6.10
N LEU A 188 8.89 0.30 5.44
CA LEU A 188 10.35 0.21 5.52
C LEU A 188 11.03 1.49 5.00
N ALA A 189 10.56 2.03 3.88
CA ALA A 189 11.09 3.27 3.30
C ALA A 189 10.86 4.51 4.17
N ALA A 190 9.76 4.54 4.92
CA ALA A 190 9.45 5.61 5.87
C ALA A 190 10.13 5.41 7.26
N GLY A 191 11.00 4.41 7.41
CA GLY A 191 11.66 4.11 8.68
C GLY A 191 10.76 3.43 9.72
N ASN A 192 9.55 2.99 9.35
CA ASN A 192 8.58 2.33 10.22
C ASN A 192 8.76 0.81 10.20
N SER A 193 9.98 0.35 10.47
CA SER A 193 10.34 -1.07 10.32
C SER A 193 9.59 -2.00 11.28
N CYS A 194 9.27 -1.54 12.49
CA CYS A 194 8.47 -2.30 13.45
C CYS A 194 7.05 -2.59 12.93
N ASP A 195 6.37 -1.58 12.41
CA ASP A 195 5.03 -1.74 11.80
C ASP A 195 5.09 -2.60 10.55
N ALA A 196 6.19 -2.52 9.80
CA ALA A 196 6.42 -3.38 8.65
C ALA A 196 6.49 -4.87 9.06
N VAL A 197 7.03 -5.22 10.24
CA VAL A 197 7.00 -6.60 10.77
C VAL A 197 5.57 -7.05 11.06
N ILE A 198 4.78 -6.18 11.70
CA ILE A 198 3.38 -6.47 12.05
C ILE A 198 2.57 -6.73 10.78
N LEU A 199 2.74 -5.88 9.77
CA LEU A 199 2.03 -6.04 8.50
C LEU A 199 2.53 -7.26 7.70
N TRP A 200 3.83 -7.56 7.75
CA TRP A 200 4.36 -8.79 7.18
C TRP A 200 3.73 -10.05 7.81
N ARG A 201 3.48 -10.06 9.12
CA ARG A 201 2.81 -11.18 9.79
C ARG A 201 1.45 -11.45 9.16
N HIS A 202 0.65 -10.41 8.96
CA HIS A 202 -0.65 -10.51 8.30
C HIS A 202 -0.52 -10.99 6.84
N LEU A 203 0.49 -10.50 6.11
CA LEU A 203 0.81 -11.00 4.78
C LEU A 203 1.13 -12.50 4.78
N HIS A 204 1.88 -13.00 5.77
CA HIS A 204 2.23 -14.41 5.87
C HIS A 204 1.01 -15.30 6.13
N GLU A 205 0.02 -14.81 6.88
CA GLU A 205 -1.26 -15.50 7.05
C GLU A 205 -2.01 -15.59 5.71
N LEU A 206 -2.11 -14.47 4.99
CA LEU A 206 -2.72 -14.41 3.66
C LEU A 206 -1.97 -15.30 2.63
N GLU A 207 -0.64 -15.34 2.69
CA GLU A 207 0.20 -16.24 1.90
C GLU A 207 -0.20 -17.71 2.12
N CYS A 208 -0.39 -18.12 3.38
CA CYS A 208 -0.80 -19.49 3.68
C CYS A 208 -2.22 -19.78 3.17
N VAL A 209 -3.16 -18.83 3.30
CA VAL A 209 -4.51 -18.95 2.71
C VAL A 209 -4.41 -19.15 1.20
N LEU A 210 -3.62 -18.32 0.50
CA LEU A 210 -3.42 -18.40 -0.95
C LEU A 210 -2.84 -19.75 -1.37
N ILE A 211 -1.80 -20.25 -0.68
CA ILE A 211 -1.20 -21.56 -0.97
C ILE A 211 -2.25 -22.67 -0.85
N VAL A 212 -3.07 -22.66 0.21
CA VAL A 212 -4.08 -23.70 0.41
C VAL A 212 -5.18 -23.61 -0.65
N LEU A 213 -5.80 -22.44 -0.84
CA LEU A 213 -6.92 -22.29 -1.77
C LEU A 213 -6.53 -22.49 -3.24
N ASN A 214 -5.30 -22.18 -3.61
CA ASN A 214 -4.83 -22.29 -4.99
C ASN A 214 -4.36 -23.71 -5.36
N ASN A 215 -3.90 -24.50 -4.38
CA ASN A 215 -3.37 -25.85 -4.62
C ASN A 215 -4.39 -26.97 -4.34
N MET A 216 -5.49 -26.68 -3.64
CA MET A 216 -6.50 -27.68 -3.30
C MET A 216 -7.68 -27.70 -4.28
N GLY A 217 -8.54 -28.71 -4.11
CA GLY A 217 -9.69 -28.96 -4.98
C GLY A 217 -10.63 -27.77 -5.10
N ASP A 218 -11.32 -27.70 -6.23
CA ASP A 218 -12.11 -26.54 -6.65
C ASP A 218 -13.24 -26.19 -5.66
N GLU A 219 -13.80 -27.20 -4.98
CA GLU A 219 -14.84 -27.05 -3.95
C GLU A 219 -14.39 -26.29 -2.69
N LEU A 220 -13.11 -26.40 -2.30
CA LEU A 220 -12.61 -25.77 -1.07
C LEU A 220 -12.74 -24.25 -1.09
N PHE A 221 -12.62 -23.64 -2.27
CA PHE A 221 -12.82 -22.20 -2.41
C PHE A 221 -14.25 -21.79 -2.04
N PHE A 222 -15.25 -22.56 -2.47
CA PHE A 222 -16.65 -22.26 -2.18
C PHE A 222 -16.97 -22.51 -0.71
N ASP A 223 -16.39 -23.55 -0.11
CA ASP A 223 -16.48 -23.78 1.34
C ASP A 223 -15.84 -22.63 2.12
N TYR A 224 -14.66 -22.14 1.70
CA TYR A 224 -14.01 -20.97 2.29
C TYR A 224 -14.89 -19.73 2.22
N VAL A 225 -15.46 -19.42 1.04
CA VAL A 225 -16.33 -18.24 0.87
C VAL A 225 -17.60 -18.35 1.73
N ARG A 226 -18.25 -19.53 1.76
CA ARG A 226 -19.41 -19.76 2.63
C ARG A 226 -19.05 -19.60 4.10
N HIS A 227 -17.87 -20.06 4.51
CA HIS A 227 -17.38 -19.91 5.88
C HIS A 227 -17.14 -18.45 6.26
N MET A 228 -16.85 -17.57 5.29
CA MET A 228 -16.63 -16.14 5.57
C MET A 228 -17.89 -15.44 6.12
N GLU A 229 -19.08 -16.02 5.94
CA GLU A 229 -20.35 -15.50 6.50
C GLU A 229 -20.25 -15.30 8.02
N TYR A 230 -19.47 -16.13 8.71
CA TYR A 230 -19.31 -16.05 10.17
C TYR A 230 -18.50 -14.85 10.66
N PHE A 231 -17.75 -14.15 9.81
CA PHE A 231 -16.94 -12.98 10.23
C PHE A 231 -17.79 -11.74 10.49
N ASP A 232 -18.95 -11.61 9.85
CA ASP A 232 -19.84 -10.46 9.98
C ASP A 232 -21.17 -10.86 10.65
N LEU A 233 -21.10 -11.80 11.59
CA LEU A 233 -22.28 -12.39 12.23
C LEU A 233 -23.14 -11.33 12.95
N GLU A 234 -22.52 -10.31 13.52
CA GLU A 234 -23.20 -9.25 14.28
C GLU A 234 -24.04 -8.32 13.38
N ASN A 235 -23.63 -8.10 12.12
CA ASN A 235 -24.35 -7.23 11.19
C ASN A 235 -25.13 -8.01 10.13
N ASN A 236 -25.15 -9.35 10.21
CA ASN A 236 -25.82 -10.19 9.23
C ASN A 236 -27.35 -10.17 9.44
N PRO A 237 -28.16 -9.91 8.40
CA PRO A 237 -29.62 -9.98 8.48
C PRO A 237 -30.16 -11.33 8.99
N ASN A 238 -29.39 -12.41 8.81
CA ASN A 238 -29.72 -13.77 9.22
C ASN A 238 -28.88 -14.25 10.44
N ALA A 239 -28.46 -13.32 11.31
CA ALA A 239 -27.55 -13.61 12.43
C ALA A 239 -27.99 -14.80 13.30
N GLU A 240 -29.28 -14.91 13.64
CA GLU A 240 -29.80 -16.01 14.48
C GLU A 240 -29.63 -17.39 13.83
N ALA A 241 -30.04 -17.52 12.56
CA ALA A 241 -29.87 -18.76 11.81
C ALA A 241 -28.40 -19.13 11.63
N LEU A 242 -27.56 -18.12 11.36
CA LEU A 242 -26.11 -18.30 11.22
C LEU A 242 -25.46 -18.72 12.55
N GLN A 243 -25.92 -18.18 13.68
CA GLN A 243 -25.45 -18.52 15.01
C GLN A 243 -25.87 -19.94 15.42
N ALA A 244 -27.08 -20.37 15.06
CA ALA A 244 -27.52 -21.75 15.23
C ALA A 244 -26.63 -22.71 14.44
N ARG A 245 -26.43 -22.45 13.13
CA ARG A 245 -25.54 -23.25 12.26
C ARG A 245 -24.12 -23.32 12.81
N LEU A 246 -23.55 -22.18 13.22
CA LEU A 246 -22.23 -22.12 13.83
C LEU A 246 -22.11 -22.99 15.09
N SER A 247 -23.14 -22.98 15.94
CA SER A 247 -23.18 -23.77 17.17
C SER A 247 -23.28 -25.27 16.89
N GLU A 248 -24.11 -25.65 15.91
CA GLU A 248 -24.24 -27.03 15.45
C GLU A 248 -22.93 -27.55 14.85
N GLU A 249 -22.27 -26.77 13.99
CA GLU A 249 -20.97 -27.15 13.42
C GLU A 249 -19.89 -27.25 14.50
N CYS A 250 -19.79 -26.28 15.41
CA CYS A 250 -18.82 -26.35 16.52
C CYS A 250 -19.03 -27.61 17.37
N LYS A 251 -20.29 -27.99 17.64
CA LYS A 251 -20.64 -29.22 18.36
C LYS A 251 -20.27 -30.47 17.55
N ALA A 252 -20.61 -30.50 16.27
CA ALA A 252 -20.32 -31.63 15.39
C ALA A 252 -18.82 -31.91 15.26
N TYR A 253 -18.01 -30.85 15.26
CA TYR A 253 -16.56 -30.93 15.12
C TYR A 253 -15.80 -30.89 16.46
N GLY A 254 -16.50 -30.85 17.60
CA GLY A 254 -15.88 -30.83 18.93
C GLY A 254 -15.02 -29.60 19.21
N VAL A 255 -15.32 -28.47 18.58
CA VAL A 255 -14.54 -27.23 18.71
C VAL A 255 -14.96 -26.46 19.95
N LYS A 256 -14.02 -26.27 20.87
CA LYS A 256 -14.25 -25.57 22.15
C LYS A 256 -14.24 -24.05 22.01
N GLU A 257 -13.38 -23.52 21.13
CA GLU A 257 -13.21 -22.08 20.94
C GLU A 257 -13.95 -21.61 19.68
N ARG A 258 -15.08 -20.91 19.86
CA ARG A 258 -15.89 -20.38 18.75
C ARG A 258 -15.06 -19.53 17.79
N ASN A 259 -14.19 -18.67 18.31
CA ASN A 259 -13.33 -17.81 17.48
C ASN A 259 -12.31 -18.61 16.65
N ALA A 260 -11.84 -19.76 17.15
CA ALA A 260 -10.98 -20.65 16.39
C ALA A 260 -11.73 -21.23 15.18
N PHE A 261 -13.01 -21.61 15.37
CA PHE A 261 -13.87 -22.05 14.28
C PHE A 261 -14.15 -20.93 13.27
N ILE A 262 -14.50 -19.72 13.71
CA ILE A 262 -14.76 -18.60 12.79
C ILE A 262 -13.53 -18.34 11.91
N ASN A 263 -12.33 -18.31 12.50
CA ASN A 263 -11.11 -18.00 11.76
C ASN A 263 -10.60 -19.13 10.86
N TYR A 264 -10.71 -20.39 11.30
CA TYR A 264 -10.02 -21.53 10.66
C TYR A 264 -10.91 -22.74 10.38
N GLY A 265 -12.21 -22.69 10.70
CA GLY A 265 -13.13 -23.83 10.54
C GLY A 265 -13.26 -24.30 9.09
N TRP A 266 -13.04 -23.43 8.11
CA TRP A 266 -12.96 -23.81 6.69
C TRP A 266 -11.85 -24.84 6.39
N LEU A 267 -10.83 -24.98 7.25
CA LEU A 267 -9.81 -26.02 7.12
C LEU A 267 -10.38 -27.43 7.31
N LEU A 268 -11.53 -27.58 7.95
CA LEU A 268 -12.20 -28.86 8.11
C LEU A 268 -12.65 -29.47 6.78
N TYR A 269 -12.72 -28.68 5.71
CA TYR A 269 -13.06 -29.15 4.35
C TYR A 269 -11.82 -29.50 3.52
N VAL A 270 -10.61 -29.35 4.07
CA VAL A 270 -9.38 -29.80 3.44
C VAL A 270 -9.29 -31.33 3.49
N ASN A 271 -9.11 -31.96 2.33
CA ASN A 271 -8.94 -33.42 2.22
C ASN A 271 -7.79 -33.90 3.12
N GLY A 272 -8.04 -34.96 3.89
CA GLY A 272 -7.06 -35.52 4.82
C GLY A 272 -6.84 -34.71 6.11
N PHE A 273 -7.41 -33.51 6.25
CA PHE A 273 -7.32 -32.75 7.52
C PHE A 273 -7.96 -33.51 8.68
N ARG A 274 -9.06 -34.22 8.40
CA ARG A 274 -9.80 -35.03 9.38
C ARG A 274 -9.15 -36.38 9.70
N GLU A 275 -8.31 -36.89 8.80
CA GLU A 275 -7.86 -38.29 8.81
C GLU A 275 -6.41 -38.46 9.28
N GLY A 276 -5.54 -37.45 9.09
CA GLY A 276 -4.09 -37.62 9.21
C GLY A 276 -3.33 -36.66 10.13
N LEU A 277 -3.98 -35.70 10.78
CA LEU A 277 -3.33 -34.68 11.64
C LEU A 277 -3.74 -34.79 13.12
N GLY A 278 -3.75 -36.01 13.66
CA GLY A 278 -3.56 -36.34 15.09
C GLY A 278 -4.39 -35.59 16.15
N LYS A 279 -5.56 -36.16 16.50
CA LYS A 279 -6.24 -36.13 17.81
C LYS A 279 -6.65 -34.79 18.47
N GLU A 280 -6.16 -33.65 18.00
CA GLU A 280 -6.69 -32.33 18.36
C GLU A 280 -6.77 -31.47 17.10
N TYR A 281 -7.98 -31.20 16.63
CA TYR A 281 -8.22 -30.22 15.58
C TYR A 281 -7.75 -28.85 16.05
N ARG A 282 -6.53 -28.47 15.70
CA ARG A 282 -5.99 -27.16 16.05
C ARG A 282 -6.37 -26.19 14.95
N LEU A 283 -7.63 -25.73 15.02
CA LEU A 283 -8.16 -24.61 14.25
C LEU A 283 -7.44 -23.31 14.64
N ASN A 284 -6.17 -23.22 14.29
CA ASN A 284 -5.33 -22.06 14.53
C ASN A 284 -4.35 -21.89 13.38
N PHE A 285 -3.64 -20.76 13.37
CA PHE A 285 -2.65 -20.49 12.34
C PHE A 285 -1.49 -21.51 12.37
N LYS A 286 -0.87 -21.73 13.52
CA LYS A 286 0.40 -22.46 13.66
C LYS A 286 0.30 -23.94 13.25
N GLU A 287 -0.56 -24.68 13.93
CA GLU A 287 -0.66 -26.14 13.78
C GLU A 287 -1.70 -26.55 12.74
N GLY A 288 -2.58 -25.60 12.36
CA GLY A 288 -3.53 -25.74 11.26
C GLY A 288 -2.99 -25.14 9.96
N LEU A 289 -3.38 -23.91 9.67
CA LEU A 289 -3.19 -23.27 8.36
C LEU A 289 -1.73 -23.28 7.86
N GLN A 290 -0.78 -22.85 8.69
CA GLN A 290 0.64 -22.76 8.34
C GLN A 290 1.24 -24.15 8.03
N LYS A 291 0.79 -25.18 8.74
CA LYS A 291 1.23 -26.57 8.53
C LYS A 291 0.68 -27.13 7.23
N ILE A 292 -0.61 -26.94 6.96
CA ILE A 292 -1.26 -27.37 5.70
C ILE A 292 -0.63 -26.66 4.50
N ALA A 293 -0.30 -25.38 4.64
CA ALA A 293 0.41 -24.61 3.63
C ALA A 293 1.89 -25.02 3.44
N GLY A 294 2.41 -25.97 4.23
CA GLY A 294 3.81 -26.41 4.17
C GLY A 294 4.81 -25.34 4.64
N GLN A 295 4.37 -24.38 5.45
CA GLN A 295 5.18 -23.23 5.91
C GLN A 295 5.66 -23.34 7.37
N SER A 296 5.61 -24.52 7.98
CA SER A 296 5.99 -24.72 9.40
C SER A 296 7.43 -24.28 9.72
N GLY A 297 8.34 -24.31 8.75
CA GLY A 297 9.72 -23.79 8.92
C GLY A 297 9.80 -22.30 9.26
N ARG A 298 8.72 -21.54 9.03
CA ARG A 298 8.63 -20.09 9.32
C ARG A 298 7.94 -19.80 10.65
N HIS A 299 7.63 -20.82 11.44
CA HIS A 299 6.95 -20.66 12.72
C HIS A 299 7.71 -19.71 13.68
N ALA A 300 9.04 -19.87 13.80
CA ALA A 300 9.84 -19.04 14.69
C ALA A 300 9.80 -17.55 14.31
N ALA A 301 9.81 -17.25 13.00
CA ALA A 301 9.69 -15.89 12.49
C ALA A 301 8.29 -15.31 12.80
N TYR A 302 7.23 -16.06 12.50
CA TYR A 302 5.86 -15.66 12.83
C TYR A 302 5.66 -15.42 14.33
N ALA A 303 6.13 -16.34 15.18
CA ALA A 303 6.01 -16.21 16.63
C ALA A 303 6.77 -14.99 17.17
N SER A 304 7.92 -14.66 16.58
CA SER A 304 8.67 -13.45 16.91
C SER A 304 7.91 -12.19 16.53
N ALA A 305 7.32 -12.15 15.33
CA ALA A 305 6.47 -11.04 14.89
C ALA A 305 5.21 -10.89 15.76
N SER A 306 4.64 -11.99 16.25
CA SER A 306 3.47 -11.94 17.15
C SER A 306 3.76 -11.31 18.51
N LYS A 307 5.00 -11.38 19.01
CA LYS A 307 5.40 -10.71 20.27
C LYS A 307 5.48 -9.18 20.14
N ILE A 308 5.63 -8.68 18.92
CA ILE A 308 5.76 -7.23 18.62
C ILE A 308 4.39 -6.55 18.63
N LEU A 309 3.28 -7.30 18.48
CA LEU A 309 1.93 -6.74 18.39
C LEU A 309 1.46 -6.02 19.66
N HIS A 310 2.03 -6.39 20.81
CA HIS A 310 1.77 -5.70 22.07
C HIS A 310 2.94 -4.77 22.36
N PRO A 311 2.69 -3.54 22.87
CA PRO A 311 3.74 -2.62 23.31
C PRO A 311 4.51 -3.27 24.46
N SER A 312 5.51 -4.04 24.09
CA SER A 312 6.36 -4.82 24.98
C SER A 312 7.70 -4.13 25.08
N ALA A 313 8.43 -4.38 26.17
CA ALA A 313 9.79 -3.87 26.34
C ALA A 313 10.71 -4.19 25.14
N TRP A 314 10.39 -5.25 24.39
CA TRP A 314 11.08 -5.64 23.16
C TRP A 314 10.98 -4.61 22.04
N VAL A 315 9.83 -3.96 21.87
CA VAL A 315 9.63 -2.94 20.83
C VAL A 315 10.50 -1.70 21.09
N VAL A 316 10.70 -1.37 22.36
CA VAL A 316 11.52 -0.22 22.80
C VAL A 316 13.02 -0.55 22.76
N ALA A 317 13.41 -1.78 23.10
CA ALA A 317 14.81 -2.17 23.25
C ALA A 317 15.50 -2.56 21.92
N ILE A 318 14.75 -2.98 20.91
CA ILE A 318 15.32 -3.40 19.62
C ILE A 318 15.54 -2.19 18.70
N ARG A 319 16.76 -2.08 18.19
CA ARG A 319 17.10 -1.11 17.14
C ARG A 319 16.33 -1.36 15.84
N ASP A 320 15.91 -0.27 15.19
CA ASP A 320 15.11 -0.32 13.95
C ASP A 320 15.75 -1.16 12.83
N ASP A 321 17.08 -1.13 12.72
CA ASP A 321 17.83 -1.91 11.72
C ASP A 321 17.63 -3.43 11.81
N LYS A 322 17.33 -3.95 13.01
CA LYS A 322 17.01 -5.36 13.21
C LYS A 322 15.64 -5.70 12.68
N PHE A 323 14.65 -4.84 12.91
CA PHE A 323 13.31 -4.99 12.33
C PHE A 323 13.37 -4.87 10.81
N TYR A 324 14.12 -3.91 10.29
CA TYR A 324 14.34 -3.75 8.85
C TYR A 324 14.91 -5.04 8.24
N LYS A 325 16.01 -5.54 8.80
CA LYS A 325 16.67 -6.76 8.32
C LYS A 325 15.72 -7.96 8.34
N PHE A 326 15.03 -8.18 9.46
CA PHE A 326 14.06 -9.26 9.60
C PHE A 326 13.00 -9.19 8.51
N THR A 327 12.37 -8.02 8.36
CA THR A 327 11.25 -7.84 7.44
C THR A 327 11.67 -8.02 6.00
N VAL A 328 12.81 -7.49 5.55
CA VAL A 328 13.26 -7.65 4.16
C VAL A 328 13.46 -9.13 3.80
N PHE A 329 14.09 -9.92 4.66
CA PHE A 329 14.32 -11.35 4.38
C PHE A 329 13.04 -12.17 4.40
N GLU A 330 12.15 -11.92 5.37
CA GLU A 330 10.88 -12.63 5.43
C GLU A 330 9.91 -12.21 4.31
N LEU A 331 9.93 -10.94 3.93
CA LEU A 331 9.15 -10.42 2.81
C LEU A 331 9.60 -11.04 1.48
N TYR A 332 10.90 -11.26 1.29
CA TYR A 332 11.41 -11.98 0.12
C TYR A 332 10.85 -13.40 0.02
N ARG A 333 10.87 -14.15 1.11
CA ARG A 333 10.32 -15.52 1.17
C ARG A 333 8.83 -15.52 0.82
N SER A 334 8.06 -14.62 1.44
CA SER A 334 6.64 -14.47 1.15
C SER A 334 6.37 -14.10 -0.31
N LEU A 335 7.14 -13.15 -0.86
CA LEU A 335 6.99 -12.73 -2.26
C LEU A 335 7.27 -13.88 -3.23
N VAL A 336 8.33 -14.66 -3.01
CA VAL A 336 8.67 -15.83 -3.85
C VAL A 336 7.54 -16.85 -3.84
N ASN A 337 7.02 -17.19 -2.65
CA ASN A 337 5.92 -18.15 -2.54
C ASN A 337 4.65 -17.64 -3.23
N ILE A 338 4.26 -16.39 -2.98
CA ILE A 338 3.07 -15.80 -3.59
C ILE A 338 3.20 -15.72 -5.12
N ILE A 339 4.37 -15.32 -5.65
CA ILE A 339 4.60 -15.32 -7.10
C ILE A 339 4.53 -16.73 -7.67
N GLY A 340 5.06 -17.74 -6.96
CA GLY A 340 4.92 -19.15 -7.35
C GLY A 340 3.45 -19.55 -7.50
N GLU A 341 2.60 -19.12 -6.57
CA GLU A 341 1.16 -19.34 -6.63
C GLU A 341 0.47 -18.55 -7.75
N ILE A 342 0.88 -17.29 -8.00
CA ILE A 342 0.38 -16.50 -9.14
C ILE A 342 0.73 -17.19 -10.46
N LYS A 343 1.94 -17.73 -10.63
CA LYS A 343 2.33 -18.46 -11.84
C LYS A 343 1.41 -19.66 -12.09
N LYS A 344 1.13 -20.47 -11.07
CA LYS A 344 0.18 -21.60 -11.17
C LYS A 344 -1.22 -21.12 -11.55
N TYR A 345 -1.68 -20.08 -10.89
CA TYR A 345 -2.99 -19.48 -11.11
C TYR A 345 -3.14 -18.94 -12.55
N LEU A 346 -2.15 -18.21 -13.05
CA LEU A 346 -2.15 -17.70 -14.42
C LEU A 346 -2.12 -18.81 -15.46
N ARG A 347 -1.37 -19.91 -15.23
CA ARG A 347 -1.43 -21.08 -16.13
C ARG A 347 -2.83 -21.68 -16.21
N LYS A 348 -3.58 -21.69 -15.10
CA LYS A 348 -4.96 -22.19 -15.07
C LYS A 348 -5.95 -21.25 -15.77
N TYR A 349 -5.80 -19.95 -15.62
CA TYR A 349 -6.79 -18.95 -16.04
C TYR A 349 -6.33 -18.02 -17.18
N ALA A 350 -5.25 -18.33 -17.88
CA ALA A 350 -4.70 -17.49 -18.95
C ALA A 350 -5.71 -17.20 -20.07
N SER A 351 -6.58 -18.16 -20.40
CA SER A 351 -7.63 -18.01 -21.41
C SER A 351 -8.68 -16.94 -21.04
N CYS A 352 -8.79 -16.60 -19.76
CA CYS A 352 -9.68 -15.55 -19.26
C CYS A 352 -9.04 -14.15 -19.31
N SER A 353 -7.81 -14.02 -19.81
CA SER A 353 -7.14 -12.72 -19.91
C SER A 353 -7.55 -11.96 -21.17
N VAL A 354 -7.84 -10.66 -21.03
CA VAL A 354 -7.94 -9.76 -22.20
C VAL A 354 -6.56 -9.36 -22.75
N LYS A 355 -5.47 -9.81 -22.11
CA LYS A 355 -4.08 -9.60 -22.51
C LYS A 355 -3.29 -10.92 -22.40
N PRO A 356 -3.60 -11.95 -23.22
CA PRO A 356 -2.99 -13.28 -23.09
C PRO A 356 -1.47 -13.27 -23.26
N ALA A 357 -0.93 -12.37 -24.09
CA ALA A 357 0.52 -12.20 -24.26
C ALA A 357 1.22 -11.77 -22.95
N GLU A 358 0.58 -10.92 -22.15
CA GLU A 358 1.13 -10.48 -20.85
C GLU A 358 1.14 -11.63 -19.83
N CYS A 359 0.11 -12.49 -19.85
CA CYS A 359 0.08 -13.69 -19.03
C CYS A 359 1.20 -14.68 -19.42
N ALA A 360 1.44 -14.87 -20.73
CA ALA A 360 2.51 -15.72 -21.23
C ALA A 360 3.90 -15.17 -20.86
N ASN A 361 4.08 -13.85 -20.94
CA ASN A 361 5.34 -13.18 -20.61
C ASN A 361 5.59 -13.03 -19.10
N TYR A 362 4.56 -13.21 -18.27
CA TYR A 362 4.64 -12.97 -16.83
C TYR A 362 5.80 -13.73 -16.18
N GLU A 363 5.92 -15.02 -16.47
CA GLU A 363 6.92 -15.89 -15.86
C GLU A 363 8.35 -15.41 -16.14
N LYS A 364 8.66 -15.05 -17.40
CA LYS A 364 9.98 -14.54 -17.78
C LYS A 364 10.30 -13.20 -17.10
N SER A 365 9.35 -12.26 -17.12
CA SER A 365 9.56 -10.92 -16.59
C SER A 365 9.65 -10.92 -15.06
N ILE A 366 8.80 -11.68 -14.38
CA ILE A 366 8.77 -11.72 -12.91
C ILE A 366 10.03 -12.36 -12.33
N ASP A 367 10.59 -13.37 -13.00
CA ASP A 367 11.85 -14.00 -12.57
C ASP A 367 13.05 -13.05 -12.66
N GLY A 368 13.05 -12.16 -13.66
CA GLY A 368 14.01 -11.05 -13.73
C GLY A 368 13.97 -10.17 -12.48
N TYR A 369 12.78 -9.78 -12.05
CA TYR A 369 12.60 -8.96 -10.84
C TYR A 369 12.95 -9.72 -9.56
N LEU A 370 12.58 -11.00 -9.45
CA LEU A 370 12.97 -11.84 -8.31
C LEU A 370 14.49 -11.99 -8.19
N ASN A 371 15.19 -12.13 -9.32
CA ASN A 371 16.66 -12.18 -9.34
C ASN A 371 17.29 -10.86 -8.89
N MET A 372 16.71 -9.72 -9.26
CA MET A 372 17.14 -8.41 -8.76
C MET A 372 16.99 -8.33 -7.23
N ILE A 373 15.83 -8.73 -6.70
CA ILE A 373 15.58 -8.74 -5.24
C ILE A 373 16.55 -9.69 -4.54
N ALA A 374 16.77 -10.89 -5.08
CA ALA A 374 17.71 -11.87 -4.52
C ALA A 374 19.14 -11.30 -4.44
N ARG A 375 19.59 -10.61 -5.49
CA ARG A 375 20.90 -9.93 -5.50
C ARG A 375 20.98 -8.83 -4.44
N ASN A 376 19.94 -7.99 -4.35
CA ASN A 376 19.89 -6.91 -3.35
C ASN A 376 19.91 -7.49 -1.92
N ASN A 377 19.22 -8.60 -1.68
CA ASN A 377 19.23 -9.28 -0.38
C ASN A 377 20.60 -9.84 0.00
N LYS A 378 21.43 -10.27 -0.96
CA LYS A 378 22.82 -10.65 -0.69
C LYS A 378 23.65 -9.45 -0.21
N ILE A 379 23.46 -8.29 -0.82
CA ILE A 379 24.13 -7.04 -0.41
C ILE A 379 23.69 -6.64 1.00
N ILE A 380 22.39 -6.67 1.28
CA ILE A 380 21.84 -6.40 2.61
C ILE A 380 22.40 -7.39 3.64
N ALA A 381 22.46 -8.68 3.31
CA ALA A 381 23.04 -9.69 4.20
C ALA A 381 24.49 -9.36 4.57
N ALA A 382 25.31 -8.95 3.59
CA ALA A 382 26.70 -8.54 3.80
C ALA A 382 26.81 -7.29 4.69
N LYS A 383 26.07 -6.22 4.38
CA LYS A 383 26.02 -4.97 5.18
C LYS A 383 25.75 -5.25 6.66
N TYR A 384 24.80 -6.14 6.94
CA TYR A 384 24.40 -6.49 8.30
C TYR A 384 25.15 -7.70 8.90
N ALA A 385 26.15 -8.24 8.20
CA ALA A 385 27.11 -9.21 8.75
C ALA A 385 28.35 -8.49 9.29
N GLU A 386 28.80 -7.43 8.61
CA GLU A 386 29.99 -6.65 8.97
C GLU A 386 29.80 -5.74 10.20
N GLY A 387 28.56 -5.29 10.46
CA GLY A 387 28.21 -4.54 11.68
C GLY A 387 28.36 -5.32 13.01
N ARG A 388 28.84 -6.58 12.98
CA ARG A 388 29.26 -7.33 14.18
C ARG A 388 30.74 -7.15 14.54
N LYS A 389 31.56 -6.52 13.67
CA LYS A 389 33.01 -6.37 13.89
C LYS A 389 33.44 -4.99 14.40
N GLN A 390 32.51 -4.04 14.53
CA GLN A 390 32.80 -2.66 14.96
C GLN A 390 31.95 -2.21 16.16
N ALA A 391 31.37 -3.15 16.92
CA ALA A 391 30.67 -2.86 18.17
C ALA A 391 31.37 -3.58 19.33
#